data_AF-A0A6N9PP46-F1
#
_entry.id   AF-A0A6N9PP46-F1
#
_cell.length_a   1.000
_cell.length_b   1.000
_cell.length_c   1.000
_cell.angle_alpha   90.00
_cell.angle_beta   90.00
_cell.angle_gamma   90.00
#
_symmetry.space_group_name_H-M   'P 1'
#
loop_
_entity.id
_entity.type
_entity.pdbx_description
1 polymer ?
#
loop_
_entity_poly.entity_id
_entity_poly.type
_entity_poly.pdbx_seq_one_letter_code
_entity_poly.pdbx_strand_id
1 'polypeptide(L)' 'MPKVNIQQVNPERYAQVKAAQDSLRRQCSGMMKMVRLCPYCDHRVENVVRGEHGYTFAKCSNCGEEVVFPPVSFRKTS' A
#
# COMPACT_ATOMS: atom_id res chain seq x y z
N MET A 1 21.16 8.69 11.34
CA MET A 1 21.80 7.38 11.11
C MET A 1 21.16 6.34 12.03
N PRO A 2 20.94 5.09 11.58
CA PRO A 2 20.37 4.04 12.44
C PRO A 2 21.33 3.77 13.60
N LYS A 3 20.80 3.75 14.83
CA LYS A 3 21.60 3.65 16.06
C LYS A 3 22.00 2.22 16.41
N VAL A 4 21.37 1.21 15.79
CA VAL A 4 21.58 -0.22 16.08
C VAL A 4 21.59 -0.99 14.77
N ASN A 5 22.61 -1.83 14.58
CA ASN A 5 22.67 -2.78 13.47
C ASN A 5 22.28 -4.18 13.96
N ILE A 6 21.01 -4.53 13.83
CA ILE A 6 20.48 -5.82 14.31
C ILE A 6 21.09 -7.01 13.57
N GLN A 7 21.55 -6.83 12.33
CA GLN A 7 22.25 -7.89 11.58
C GLN A 7 23.57 -8.27 12.24
N GLN A 8 24.26 -7.30 12.84
CA GLN A 8 25.52 -7.51 13.55
C GLN A 8 25.31 -7.94 15.00
N VAL A 9 24.27 -7.40 15.66
CA VAL A 9 23.98 -7.68 17.08
C VAL A 9 23.35 -9.06 17.28
N ASN A 10 22.50 -9.52 16.35
CA ASN A 10 21.87 -10.84 16.43
C ASN A 10 21.45 -11.36 15.02
N PRO A 11 22.39 -12.03 14.30
CA PRO A 11 22.17 -12.48 12.94
C PRO A 11 21.05 -13.52 12.77
N GLU A 12 20.90 -14.44 13.72
CA GLU A 12 19.89 -15.50 13.67
C GLU A 12 18.48 -14.91 13.79
N ARG A 13 18.29 -14.00 14.75
CA ARG A 13 17.03 -13.26 14.91
C ARG A 13 16.72 -12.43 13.67
N TYR A 14 17.73 -11.79 13.06
CA TYR A 14 17.53 -11.06 11.81
C TYR A 14 17.05 -11.97 10.67
N ALA A 15 17.65 -13.15 10.50
CA ALA A 15 17.28 -14.11 9.46
C ALA A 15 15.84 -14.63 9.63
N GLN A 16 15.44 -14.96 10.86
CA GLN A 16 14.07 -15.40 11.17
C GLN A 16 13.04 -14.29 10.90
N VAL A 17 13.31 -13.06 11.35
CA VAL A 17 12.42 -11.90 11.11
C VAL A 17 12.34 -11.56 9.62
N LYS A 18 13.45 -11.64 8.88
CA LYS A 18 13.51 -11.43 7.43
C LYS A 18 12.65 -12.44 6.67
N ALA A 19 12.73 -13.72 7.03
CA ALA A 19 11.91 -14.77 6.42
C ALA A 19 10.40 -14.58 6.70
N ALA A 20 10.03 -14.19 7.92
CA ALA A 20 8.65 -13.87 8.28
C ALA A 20 8.12 -12.62 7.56
N GLN A 21 8.94 -11.59 7.36
CA GLN A 21 8.56 -10.40 6.57
C GLN A 21 8.42 -10.72 5.08
N ASP A 22 9.27 -11.61 4.56
CA ASP A 22 9.21 -12.06 3.18
C ASP A 22 7.97 -12.96 2.93
N SER A 23 7.42 -13.66 3.95
CA SER A 23 6.15 -14.37 3.85
C SER A 23 4.93 -13.46 4.00
N LEU A 24 4.97 -12.49 4.91
CA LEU A 24 3.93 -11.46 5.05
C LEU A 24 3.78 -10.61 3.78
N ARG A 25 4.90 -10.22 3.14
CA ARG A 25 4.89 -9.54 1.82
C ARG A 25 4.22 -10.34 0.71
N ARG A 26 4.27 -11.67 0.79
CA ARG A 26 3.62 -12.56 -0.18
C ARG A 26 2.09 -12.60 0.01
N GLN A 27 1.57 -12.12 1.15
CA GLN A 27 0.14 -12.12 1.49
C GLN A 27 -0.52 -10.73 1.49
N CYS A 28 0.24 -9.64 1.34
CA CYS A 28 -0.34 -8.31 1.29
C CYS A 28 -1.08 -8.03 -0.03
N SER A 29 -2.42 -8.14 -0.01
CA SER A 29 -3.37 -7.42 -0.90
C SER A 29 -3.48 -5.94 -0.49
N GLY A 30 -2.32 -5.28 -0.31
CA GLY A 30 -2.16 -4.13 0.57
C GLY A 30 -2.95 -2.88 0.20
N MET A 31 -3.46 -2.20 1.24
CA MET A 31 -3.86 -0.80 1.18
C MET A 31 -2.75 0.02 0.52
N MET A 32 -3.09 0.64 -0.60
CA MET A 32 -2.17 1.39 -1.44
C MET A 32 -2.28 2.86 -1.08
N LYS A 33 -1.16 3.48 -0.69
CA LYS A 33 -1.09 4.93 -0.55
C LYS A 33 -0.97 5.52 -1.95
N MET A 34 -2.05 6.08 -2.46
CA MET A 34 -2.08 6.79 -3.73
C MET A 34 -3.08 7.93 -3.64
N VAL A 35 -2.66 9.07 -4.16
CA VAL A 35 -3.50 10.26 -4.22
C VAL A 35 -4.42 10.16 -5.42
N ARG A 36 -5.72 10.22 -5.17
CA ARG A 36 -6.79 10.31 -6.18
C ARG A 36 -7.70 11.48 -5.86
N LEU A 37 -8.42 11.96 -6.88
CA LEU A 37 -9.50 12.91 -6.69
C LEU A 37 -10.82 12.13 -6.67
N CYS A 38 -11.68 12.45 -5.73
CA CYS A 38 -13.05 11.95 -5.69
C CYS A 38 -13.79 12.44 -6.94
N PRO A 39 -14.36 11.56 -7.79
CA PRO A 39 -15.06 11.98 -9.00
C PRO A 39 -16.35 12.76 -8.72
N TYR A 40 -16.86 12.72 -7.48
CA TYR A 40 -18.08 13.42 -7.09
C TYR A 40 -17.84 14.85 -6.60
N CYS A 41 -16.70 15.14 -5.97
CA CYS A 41 -16.47 16.43 -5.30
C CYS A 41 -15.03 16.96 -5.39
N ASP A 42 -14.18 16.34 -6.21
CA ASP A 42 -12.76 16.70 -6.42
C ASP A 42 -11.88 16.71 -5.15
N HIS A 43 -12.40 16.20 -4.04
CA HIS A 43 -11.63 16.07 -2.81
C HIS A 43 -10.50 15.05 -2.95
N ARG A 44 -9.36 15.34 -2.35
CA ARG A 44 -8.17 14.47 -2.35
C ARG A 44 -8.36 13.25 -1.45
N VAL A 45 -8.19 12.06 -2.01
CA VAL A 45 -8.28 10.75 -1.33
C VAL A 45 -6.90 10.06 -1.42
N GLU A 46 -6.23 9.82 -0.30
CA GLU A 46 -4.82 9.36 -0.28
C GLU A 46 -4.63 7.87 0.05
N ASN A 47 -5.62 7.25 0.68
CA ASN A 47 -5.55 5.86 1.10
C ASN A 47 -6.66 5.09 0.38
N VAL A 48 -6.27 4.18 -0.50
CA VAL A 48 -7.22 3.33 -1.21
C VAL A 48 -6.94 1.87 -0.89
N VAL A 49 -8.01 1.11 -0.66
CA VAL A 49 -7.93 -0.32 -0.41
C VAL A 49 -7.79 -1.04 -1.74
N ARG A 50 -6.88 -2.00 -1.84
CA ARG A 50 -6.73 -2.80 -3.06
C ARG A 50 -7.80 -3.88 -3.12
N GLY A 51 -8.60 -3.81 -4.17
CA GLY A 51 -9.55 -4.82 -4.59
C GLY A 51 -8.94 -5.93 -5.43
N GLU A 52 -9.81 -6.86 -5.82
CA GLU A 52 -9.49 -7.88 -6.81
C GLU A 52 -9.17 -7.23 -8.17
N HIS A 53 -8.28 -7.88 -8.95
CA HIS A 53 -7.85 -7.38 -10.27
C HIS A 53 -7.25 -5.96 -10.29
N GLY A 54 -6.77 -5.45 -9.15
CA GLY A 54 -6.04 -4.19 -9.08
C GLY A 54 -6.92 -2.94 -9.00
N TYR A 55 -8.25 -3.10 -8.95
CA TYR A 55 -9.15 -2.01 -8.60
C TYR A 55 -8.82 -1.51 -7.20
N THR A 56 -9.19 -0.27 -6.91
CA THR A 56 -9.05 0.25 -5.56
C THR A 56 -10.31 0.97 -5.12
N PHE A 57 -10.58 0.94 -3.83
CA PHE A 57 -11.81 1.46 -3.23
C PHE A 57 -11.46 2.45 -2.11
N ALA A 58 -12.25 3.50 -1.95
CA ALA A 58 -12.15 4.38 -0.80
C ALA A 58 -13.51 5.05 -0.52
N LYS A 59 -13.77 5.38 0.74
CA LYS A 59 -14.88 6.26 1.12
C LYS A 59 -14.37 7.70 1.18
N CYS A 60 -14.98 8.61 0.44
CA CYS A 60 -14.59 10.01 0.45
C CYS A 60 -14.95 10.66 1.79
N SER A 61 -13.96 11.23 2.47
CA SER A 61 -14.17 11.95 3.74
C SER A 61 -14.96 13.25 3.59
N ASN A 62 -15.07 13.80 2.37
CA ASN A 62 -15.77 15.06 2.13
C ASN A 62 -17.25 14.84 1.77
N CYS A 63 -17.54 14.02 0.75
CA CYS A 63 -18.91 13.80 0.29
C CYS A 63 -19.55 12.52 0.86
N GLY A 64 -18.80 11.68 1.57
CA GLY A 64 -19.31 10.44 2.18
C GLY A 64 -19.49 9.26 1.22
N GLU A 65 -19.37 9.48 -0.09
CA GLU A 65 -19.55 8.45 -1.12
C GLU A 65 -18.44 7.40 -1.16
N GLU A 66 -18.81 6.17 -1.46
CA GLU A 66 -17.84 5.12 -1.81
C GLU A 66 -17.42 5.27 -3.28
N VAL A 67 -16.11 5.38 -3.50
CA VAL A 67 -15.53 5.60 -4.82
C VAL A 67 -14.68 4.39 -5.21
N VAL A 68 -14.95 3.88 -6.41
CA VAL A 68 -14.17 2.83 -7.06
C VAL A 68 -13.24 3.49 -8.07
N PHE A 69 -11.95 3.24 -7.93
CA PHE A 69 -10.96 3.69 -8.88
C PHE A 69 -10.52 2.54 -9.79
N PRO A 70 -10.40 2.81 -11.10
CA PRO A 70 -9.88 1.81 -12.03
C PRO A 70 -8.44 1.44 -11.66
N PRO A 71 -7.98 0.24 -12.05
CA PRO A 71 -6.64 -0.22 -11.75
C PRO A 71 -5.57 0.78 -12.21
N VAL A 72 -4.59 1.01 -11.34
CA VAL A 72 -3.45 1.86 -11.70
C VAL A 72 -2.54 1.07 -12.65
N SER A 73 -2.64 1.40 -13.94
CA SER A 73 -1.69 0.93 -14.94
C SER A 73 -0.46 1.84 -14.90
N PHE A 74 0.61 1.39 -14.26
CA PHE A 74 1.92 2.02 -14.42
C PHE A 74 2.41 1.70 -15.84
N ARG A 75 2.27 2.64 -16.79
CA ARG A 75 2.98 2.52 -18.07
C ARG A 75 4.47 2.57 -17.75
N LYS A 76 5.22 1.51 -18.11
CA LYS A 76 6.67 1.62 -18.21
C LYS A 76 6.93 2.57 -19.39
N THR A 77 7.39 3.78 -19.12
CA THR A 77 8.07 4.59 -20.14
C THR A 77 9.27 3.77 -20.61
N SER A 78 9.19 3.27 -21.84
CA SER A 78 10.31 2.68 -22.57
C SER A 78 11.14 3.78 -23.21
#